data_AF-A0A7X4EEH4-F1
#
_entry.id   AF-A0A7X4EEH4-F1
#
_cell.length_a   1.000
_cell.length_b   1.000
_cell.length_c   1.000
_cell.angle_alpha   90.00
_cell.angle_beta   90.00
_cell.angle_gamma   90.00
#
_symmetry.space_group_name_H-M   'P 1'
#
loop_
_entity.id
_entity.type
_entity.pdbx_description
1 polymer ?
#
loop_
_entity_poly.entity_id
_entity_poly.type
_entity_poly.pdbx_seq_one_letter_code
_entity_poly.pdbx_strand_id
1 'polypeptide(L)'
;MSGARGGLAESVYEVFARKTRGEPLRHIGYIDAPGDELARVYAWKTYDEENWFEMCVVPRGAVMPVNRTDGPWAANRPGRKDGAG
;
A
#
# COMPACT_ATOMS: atom_id res chain seq x y z
N MET A 1 33.85 5.36 14.48
CA MET A 1 33.19 5.71 13.20
C MET A 1 32.64 4.44 12.59
N SER A 2 31.34 4.17 12.74
CA SER A 2 30.67 3.05 12.07
C SER A 2 29.88 3.62 10.90
N GLY A 3 30.38 3.42 9.68
CA GLY A 3 29.66 3.74 8.45
C GLY A 3 28.61 2.68 8.20
N ALA A 4 27.39 2.92 8.69
CA ALA A 4 26.22 2.19 8.24
C ALA A 4 26.00 2.52 6.77
N ARG A 5 26.43 1.63 5.87
CA ARG A 5 25.89 1.59 4.51
C ARG A 5 24.43 1.17 4.64
N GLY A 6 23.56 2.14 4.90
CA GLY A 6 22.10 2.00 4.77
C GLY A 6 21.78 1.77 3.31
N GLY A 7 21.92 0.52 2.86
CA GLY A 7 21.27 0.08 1.63
C GLY A 7 19.78 0.33 1.84
N LEU A 8 19.23 1.28 1.09
CA LEU A 8 17.83 1.63 1.11
C LEU A 8 17.03 0.36 0.79
N ALA A 9 16.47 -0.30 1.81
CA ALA A 9 15.71 -1.51 1.61
C ALA A 9 14.51 -1.18 0.71
N GLU A 10 14.41 -1.84 -0.44
CA GLU A 10 13.26 -1.66 -1.32
C GLU A 10 11.99 -2.00 -0.54
N SER A 11 11.07 -1.04 -0.54
CA SER A 11 9.78 -1.13 0.13
C SER A 11 8.67 -0.99 -0.91
N VAL A 12 7.57 -1.69 -0.69
CA VAL A 12 6.42 -1.61 -1.59
C VAL A 12 5.54 -0.42 -1.23
N TYR A 13 5.14 0.36 -2.22
CA TYR A 13 4.20 1.46 -2.10
C TYR A 13 2.96 1.19 -2.94
N GLU A 14 1.79 1.45 -2.36
CA GLU A 14 0.52 1.49 -3.09
C GLU A 14 0.34 2.84 -3.76
N VAL A 15 -0.20 2.83 -4.97
CA VAL A 15 -0.45 4.04 -5.76
C VAL A 15 -1.96 4.24 -5.93
N PHE A 16 -2.41 5.45 -5.63
CA PHE A 16 -3.80 5.87 -5.79
C PHE A 16 -3.88 7.10 -6.68
N ALA A 17 -4.92 7.22 -7.49
CA ALA A 17 -5.13 8.41 -8.31
C ALA A 17 -6.61 8.71 -8.57
N ARG A 18 -6.88 9.95 -8.99
CA ARG A 18 -8.20 10.40 -9.46
C ARG A 18 -8.07 11.40 -10.60
N LYS A 19 -9.02 11.38 -11.54
CA LYS A 19 -9.01 12.27 -12.72
C LYS A 19 -9.66 13.63 -12.45
N THR A 20 -10.53 13.71 -11.44
CA THR A 20 -11.23 14.94 -11.06
C THR A 20 -11.35 15.07 -9.55
N ARG A 21 -11.50 16.29 -9.03
CA ARG A 21 -11.63 16.58 -7.59
C ARG A 21 -12.85 15.90 -6.94
N GLY A 22 -13.91 15.67 -7.71
CA GLY A 22 -15.15 15.06 -7.23
C GLY A 22 -15.10 13.53 -7.16
N GLU A 23 -14.11 12.91 -7.78
CA GLU A 23 -13.97 11.45 -7.79
C GLU A 23 -13.23 10.93 -6.55
N PRO A 24 -13.55 9.70 -6.10
CA PRO A 24 -12.77 9.03 -5.07
C PRO A 24 -11.36 8.71 -5.60
N LEU A 25 -10.38 8.71 -4.70
CA LEU A 25 -9.07 8.10 -4.98
C LEU A 25 -9.26 6.61 -5.23
N ARG A 26 -8.80 6.13 -6.38
CA ARG A 26 -8.82 4.71 -6.74
C ARG A 26 -7.42 4.15 -6.65
N HIS A 27 -7.31 2.92 -6.15
CA HIS A 27 -6.05 2.16 -6.25
C HIS A 27 -5.78 1.85 -7.72
N ILE A 28 -4.60 2.20 -8.21
CA ILE A 28 -4.21 2.00 -9.61
C ILE A 28 -3.03 1.04 -9.78
N GLY A 29 -2.36 0.67 -8.67
CA GLY A 29 -1.27 -0.30 -8.69
C GLY A 29 -0.29 -0.10 -7.54
N TYR A 30 0.93 -0.62 -7.72
CA TYR A 30 1.99 -0.57 -6.72
C TYR A 30 3.35 -0.42 -7.40
N ILE A 31 4.34 0.07 -6.65
CA ILE A 31 5.73 0.23 -7.07
C ILE A 31 6.67 -0.16 -5.94
N ASP A 32 7.83 -0.69 -6.31
CA ASP A 32 8.95 -0.91 -5.39
C ASP A 32 9.87 0.31 -5.44
N ALA A 33 10.21 0.86 -4.27
CA ALA A 33 11.10 2.01 -4.19
C ALA A 33 11.97 1.97 -2.94
N PRO A 34 13.18 2.57 -2.98
CA PRO A 34 14.09 2.57 -1.83
C PRO A 34 13.67 3.55 -0.72
N GLY A 35 12.62 4.36 -0.92
CA GLY A 35 12.14 5.34 0.05
C GLY A 35 11.10 6.30 -0.55
N ASP A 36 10.47 7.10 0.31
CA ASP A 36 9.32 7.96 -0.04
C ASP A 36 9.58 8.93 -1.19
N GLU A 37 10.79 9.50 -1.27
CA GLU A 37 11.14 10.47 -2.31
C GLU A 37 11.19 9.81 -3.69
N LEU A 38 11.87 8.68 -3.80
CA LEU A 38 11.96 7.91 -5.04
C LEU A 38 10.62 7.26 -5.38
N ALA A 39 9.82 6.86 -4.39
CA ALA A 39 8.49 6.32 -4.60
C ALA A 39 7.60 7.30 -5.39
N ARG A 40 7.65 8.60 -5.07
CA ARG A 40 6.91 9.63 -5.81
C ARG A 40 7.38 9.75 -7.26
N VAL A 41 8.69 9.75 -7.47
CA VAL A 41 9.29 9.85 -8.82
C VAL A 41 8.93 8.63 -9.67
N TYR A 42 9.00 7.44 -9.09
CA TYR A 42 8.71 6.18 -9.79
C TYR A 42 7.21 6.07 -10.09
N ALA A 43 6.33 6.37 -9.14
CA ALA A 43 4.89 6.36 -9.38
C ALA A 43 4.50 7.33 -10.52
N TRP A 44 5.07 8.53 -10.55
CA TRP A 44 4.84 9.47 -11.65
C TRP A 44 5.29 8.87 -12.98
N LYS A 45 6.53 8.33 -13.08
CA LYS A 45 7.04 7.73 -14.31
C LYS A 45 6.27 6.49 -14.79
N THR A 46 5.69 5.72 -13.87
CA THR A 46 5.00 4.47 -14.19
C THR A 46 3.55 4.70 -14.60
N TYR A 47 2.93 5.77 -14.11
CA TYR A 47 1.48 6.00 -14.26
C TYR A 47 1.15 7.39 -14.84
N ASP A 48 2.04 8.02 -15.60
CA ASP A 48 1.83 9.37 -16.19
C ASP A 48 0.91 9.40 -17.42
N GLU A 49 0.44 8.24 -17.90
CA GLU A 49 -0.34 8.10 -19.14
C GLU A 49 -1.69 8.83 -19.12
N GLU A 50 -2.21 9.17 -17.95
CA GLU A 50 -3.52 9.77 -17.75
C GLU A 50 -3.39 11.17 -17.13
N ASN A 51 -4.34 12.06 -17.44
CA ASN A 51 -4.42 13.40 -16.86
C ASN A 51 -4.94 13.35 -15.42
N TRP A 52 -4.15 12.79 -14.51
CA TRP A 52 -4.50 12.70 -13.10
C TRP A 52 -4.60 14.10 -12.48
N PHE A 53 -5.71 14.36 -11.80
CA PHE A 53 -5.86 15.54 -10.97
C PHE A 53 -4.99 15.43 -9.72
N GLU A 54 -4.89 14.22 -9.17
CA GLU A 54 -4.08 13.92 -7.99
C GLU A 54 -3.62 12.47 -8.05
N MET A 55 -2.37 12.25 -7.66
CA MET A 55 -1.75 10.94 -7.46
C MET A 55 -1.08 10.90 -6.09
N CYS A 56 -1.34 9.85 -5.33
CA CYS A 56 -0.83 9.64 -3.99
C CYS A 56 -0.09 8.30 -3.91
N VAL A 57 1.01 8.28 -3.15
CA VAL A 57 1.74 7.06 -2.81
C VAL A 57 1.65 6.82 -1.31
N VAL A 58 1.46 5.55 -0.92
CA VAL A 58 1.33 5.15 0.49
C VAL A 58 2.23 3.93 0.72
N PRO A 59 3.13 3.93 1.71
CA PRO A 59 3.87 2.72 2.08
C PRO A 59 2.89 1.58 2.39
N ARG A 60 3.10 0.38 1.81
CA ARG A 60 2.19 -0.77 2.02
C ARG A 60 2.04 -1.13 3.51
N GLY A 61 3.10 -0.91 4.30
CA GLY A 61 3.07 -1.12 5.75
C GLY A 61 2.16 -0.16 6.53
N ALA A 62 1.75 0.97 5.94
CA ALA A 62 0.80 1.90 6.55
C ALA A 62 -0.67 1.51 6.31
N VAL A 63 -0.94 0.56 5.41
CA VAL A 63 -2.29 0.07 5.12
C VAL A 63 -2.69 -0.91 6.21
N MET A 64 -3.69 -0.54 7.02
CA MET A 64 -4.18 -1.38 8.12
C MET A 64 -5.29 -2.33 7.62
N PRO A 65 -5.05 -3.65 7.58
CA PRO A 65 -6.10 -4.61 7.20
C PRO A 65 -7.13 -4.73 8.33
N VAL A 66 -8.41 -4.60 8.00
CA VAL A 66 -9.51 -4.66 9.00
C VAL A 66 -10.17 -6.04 9.13
N ASN A 67 -9.81 -6.99 8.25
CA ASN A 67 -10.44 -8.31 8.12
C ASN A 67 -9.52 -9.49 8.48
N ARG A 68 -8.24 -9.21 8.78
CA ARG A 68 -7.40 -10.18 9.47
C ARG A 68 -7.93 -10.32 10.91
N THR A 69 -7.51 -11.38 11.59
CA THR A 69 -8.02 -11.94 12.87
C THR A 69 -8.19 -10.99 14.05
N ASP A 70 -7.96 -9.70 13.85
CA ASP A 70 -7.87 -8.66 14.89
C ASP A 70 -9.07 -7.68 14.80
N GLY A 71 -9.99 -7.89 13.86
CA GLY A 71 -11.24 -7.13 13.76
C GLY A 71 -12.32 -7.64 14.74
N PRO A 72 -13.30 -6.80 15.13
CA PRO A 72 -14.39 -7.20 16.03
C PRO A 72 -15.25 -8.36 15.49
N TRP A 73 -15.16 -8.66 14.20
CA TRP A 73 -15.84 -9.78 13.54
C TRP A 73 -15.05 -11.10 13.58
N ALA A 74 -13.75 -11.07 13.92
CA ALA A 74 -12.91 -12.26 13.94
C ALA A 74 -13.28 -13.24 15.07
N ALA A 75 -13.76 -12.71 16.20
CA ALA A 75 -14.19 -13.49 17.36
C ALA A 75 -15.51 -14.25 17.13
N ASN A 76 -16.27 -13.91 16.09
CA ASN A 76 -17.62 -14.45 15.87
C ASN A 76 -17.72 -15.40 14.68
N ARG A 77 -16.62 -16.05 14.27
CA ARG A 77 -16.66 -17.08 13.22
C ARG A 77 -17.34 -18.33 13.78
N PRO A 78 -18.59 -18.66 13.40
CA PRO A 78 -19.24 -19.86 13.93
C PRO A 78 -18.58 -21.07 13.27
N GLY A 79 -17.96 -21.93 14.07
CA GLY A 79 -17.72 -23.33 13.71
C GLY A 79 -16.46 -23.66 12.90
N ARG A 80 -15.26 -23.35 13.40
CA ARG A 80 -14.14 -24.29 13.15
C ARG A 80 -14.29 -25.45 14.15
N LYS A 81 -15.07 -26.47 13.79
CA LYS A 81 -14.97 -27.77 14.45
C LYS A 81 -13.63 -28.35 14.03
N ASP A 82 -12.64 -28.28 14.90
CA ASP A 82 -11.44 -29.10 14.77
C ASP A 82 -11.86 -30.55 15.03
N GLY A 83 -12.17 -31.23 13.93
CA GLY A 83 -12.36 -32.68 13.91
C GLY A 83 -11.00 -33.35 13.79
N ALA A 84 -10.56 -33.99 14.87
CA ALA A 84 -9.80 -35.24 14.96
C ALA A 84 -9.51 -35.43 16.47
N GLY A 85 -10.06 -36.40 17.18
CA GLY A 85 -10.22 -37.80 16.77
C GLY A 85 -8.97 -38.53 17.19
#